data_AF-A0A6V7K0T7-F1
#
_entry.id   AF-A0A6V7K0T7-F1
#
_cell.length_a   1.000
_cell.length_b   1.000
_cell.length_c   1.000
_cell.angle_alpha   90.00
_cell.angle_beta   90.00
_cell.angle_gamma   90.00
#
_symmetry.space_group_name_H-M   'P 1'
#
loop_
_entity.id
_entity.type
_entity.pdbx_description
1 polymer ?
#
loop_
_entity_poly.entity_id
_entity_poly.type
_entity_poly.pdbx_seq_one_letter_code
_entity_poly.pdbx_strand_id
1 'polypeptide(L)' 'SHRKFSAPRHGSMGFYPKKRSQRHRGKVKAFPKDDPTKPVHLTAFIGYKAGMTHVVREADRPGS' A
#
# COMPACT_ATOMS: atom_id res chain seq x y z
N SER A 1 36.73 -14.03 -10.47
CA SER A 1 35.89 -15.15 -10.00
C SER A 1 34.42 -14.72 -10.08
N HIS A 2 33.52 -15.64 -10.42
CA HIS A 2 32.08 -15.35 -10.44
C HIS A 2 31.38 -16.16 -9.33
N ARG A 3 30.20 -15.70 -8.91
CA ARG A 3 29.43 -16.34 -7.85
C ARG A 3 28.98 -17.75 -8.30
N LYS A 4 29.19 -18.78 -7.48
CA LYS A 4 28.94 -20.22 -7.80
C LYS A 4 27.48 -20.55 -8.15
N PHE A 5 26.51 -19.90 -7.50
CA PHE A 5 25.08 -20.08 -7.74
C PHE A 5 24.37 -18.73 -7.75
N SER A 6 23.36 -18.56 -8.61
CA SER A 6 22.50 -17.38 -8.60
C SER A 6 21.53 -17.43 -7.42
N ALA A 7 21.19 -16.27 -6.87
CA ALA A 7 20.05 -16.12 -5.97
C ALA A 7 19.45 -14.73 -6.16
N PRO A 8 18.17 -14.55 -5.79
CA PRO A 8 17.55 -13.22 -5.77
C PRO A 8 18.33 -12.26 -4.86
N ARG A 9 18.28 -10.97 -5.19
CA ARG A 9 18.88 -9.92 -4.37
C ARG A 9 18.06 -9.73 -3.08
N HIS A 10 18.73 -9.47 -1.96
CA HIS A 10 18.06 -9.22 -0.69
C HIS A 10 17.41 -7.83 -0.63
N GLY A 11 16.08 -7.81 -0.39
CA GLY A 11 15.27 -6.60 -0.23
C GLY A 11 15.05 -5.82 -1.52
N SER A 12 14.06 -4.94 -1.59
CA SER A 12 13.82 -4.07 -2.76
C SER A 12 14.66 -2.78 -2.69
N MET A 13 15.31 -2.39 -3.80
CA MET A 13 16.05 -1.11 -3.89
C MET A 13 15.12 0.10 -4.01
N GLY A 14 13.87 -0.07 -4.43
CA GLY A 14 12.92 1.04 -4.62
C GLY A 14 12.49 1.74 -3.32
N PHE A 15 12.83 1.17 -2.16
CA PHE A 15 12.55 1.72 -0.83
C PHE A 15 13.78 2.34 -0.16
N TYR A 16 14.87 2.55 -0.90
CA TYR A 16 16.02 3.31 -0.42
C TYR A 16 15.81 4.82 -0.68
N PRO A 17 16.32 5.70 0.20
CA PRO A 17 17.07 5.40 1.42
C PRO A 17 16.18 4.94 2.60
N LYS A 18 16.64 3.94 3.36
CA LYS A 18 15.97 3.42 4.58
C LYS A 18 16.18 4.32 5.80
N LYS A 19 15.77 5.59 5.68
CA LYS A 19 15.83 6.58 6.75
C LYS A 19 14.46 6.79 7.41
N ARG A 20 14.42 7.42 8.59
CA ARG A 20 13.15 7.84 9.22
C ARG A 20 12.39 8.80 8.30
N SER A 21 11.06 8.72 8.31
CA SER A 21 10.23 9.69 7.60
C SER A 21 10.41 11.08 8.21
N GLN A 22 10.36 12.12 7.38
CA GLN A 22 10.42 13.51 7.84
C GLN A 22 9.10 14.01 8.42
N ARG A 23 7.99 13.31 8.15
CA ARG A 23 6.63 13.72 8.53
C ARG A 23 6.01 12.68 9.44
N HIS A 24 5.14 13.14 10.34
CA HIS A 24 4.37 12.29 11.25
C HIS A 24 3.18 11.61 10.57
N ARG A 25 2.56 12.26 9.57
CA ARG A 25 1.40 11.74 8.83
C ARG A 25 1.80 11.30 7.43
N GLY A 26 1.06 10.33 6.89
CA GLY A 26 1.21 9.89 5.50
C GLY A 26 0.94 11.03 4.51
N LYS A 27 1.75 11.14 3.46
CA LYS A 27 1.54 12.09 2.35
C LYS A 27 0.98 11.33 1.16
N VAL A 28 -0.17 11.77 0.66
CA VAL A 28 -0.69 11.31 -0.65
C VAL A 28 0.25 11.84 -1.74
N LYS A 29 0.88 10.93 -2.50
CA LYS A 29 1.80 11.28 -3.59
C LYS A 29 1.08 11.48 -4.93
N ALA A 30 -0.03 10.78 -5.12
CA ALA A 30 -0.91 10.90 -6.28
C ALA A 30 -2.34 10.56 -5.84
N PHE A 31 -3.30 11.38 -6.26
CA PHE A 31 -4.72 11.09 -6.11
C PHE A 31 -5.22 10.22 -7.28
N PRO A 32 -6.40 9.59 -7.16
CA PRO A 32 -7.05 8.93 -8.29
C PRO A 32 -7.16 9.87 -9.50
N LYS A 33 -7.13 9.30 -10.71
CA LYS A 33 -7.41 10.08 -11.93
C LYS A 33 -8.85 10.55 -11.90
N ASP A 34 -9.07 11.77 -12.36
CA ASP A 34 -10.40 12.37 -12.41
C ASP A 34 -11.26 11.70 -13.50
N ASP A 35 -12.55 11.63 -13.24
CA ASP A 35 -13.57 11.11 -14.16
C ASP A 35 -14.74 12.10 -14.19
N PRO A 36 -14.82 12.94 -15.25
CA PRO A 36 -15.84 13.98 -15.36
C PRO A 36 -17.28 13.46 -15.42
N THR A 37 -17.47 12.16 -15.68
CA THR A 37 -18.81 11.56 -15.73
C THR A 37 -19.41 11.33 -14.35
N LYS A 38 -18.58 11.36 -13.30
CA LYS A 38 -19.00 11.06 -11.92
C LYS A 38 -19.28 12.34 -11.12
N PRO A 39 -20.21 12.28 -10.16
CA PRO A 39 -20.40 13.36 -9.21
C PRO A 39 -19.13 13.67 -8.41
N VAL A 40 -19.02 14.92 -7.97
CA VAL A 40 -17.94 15.38 -7.09
C VAL A 40 -17.96 14.58 -5.79
N HIS A 41 -16.80 14.06 -5.39
CA HIS A 41 -16.63 13.29 -4.15
C HIS A 41 -15.23 13.50 -3.56
N LEU A 42 -15.13 13.30 -2.24
CA LEU A 42 -13.84 13.32 -1.53
C LEU A 42 -13.06 12.03 -1.79
N THR A 43 -11.75 12.13 -1.90
CA THR A 43 -10.86 11.01 -2.24
C THR A 43 -9.97 10.54 -1.08
N ALA A 44 -10.03 11.21 0.07
CA ALA A 44 -9.23 10.87 1.24
C ALA A 44 -9.93 11.22 2.56
N PHE A 45 -9.60 10.47 3.61
CA PHE A 45 -10.02 10.70 4.99
C PHE A 45 -8.90 10.33 5.97
N ILE A 46 -8.87 10.95 7.16
CA ILE A 46 -7.88 10.65 8.20
C ILE A 46 -8.47 9.66 9.20
N GLY A 47 -7.82 8.51 9.39
CA GLY A 47 -8.18 7.53 10.41
C GLY A 47 -7.06 7.34 11.45
N TYR A 48 -7.43 6.81 12.61
CA TYR A 48 -6.50 6.45 13.69
C TYR A 48 -6.62 4.95 14.00
N LYS A 49 -5.49 4.28 14.19
CA LYS A 49 -5.47 2.85 14.52
C LYS A 49 -5.96 2.63 15.95
N ALA A 50 -7.10 1.95 16.12
CA ALA A 50 -7.72 1.68 17.42
C ALA A 50 -7.58 0.22 17.92
N GLY A 51 -6.95 -0.67 17.15
CA GLY A 51 -6.78 -2.07 17.52
C GLY A 51 -6.85 -3.02 16.32
N MET A 52 -7.07 -4.30 16.60
CA MET A 52 -7.30 -5.36 15.61
C MET A 52 -8.15 -6.47 16.24
N THR A 53 -9.13 -6.99 15.50
CA THR A 53 -10.01 -8.11 15.89
C THR A 53 -10.24 -9.03 14.69
N HIS A 54 -10.96 -10.14 14.89
CA HIS A 54 -11.39 -11.05 13.82
C HIS A 54 -12.90 -10.96 13.59
N VAL A 55 -13.35 -11.29 12.38
CA VAL A 55 -14.76 -11.36 12.00
C VAL A 55 -15.01 -12.61 11.15
N VAL A 56 -16.21 -13.18 11.23
CA VAL A 56 -16.66 -14.25 10.33
C VAL A 56 -17.42 -13.62 9.17
N ARG A 57 -17.17 -14.09 7.94
CA ARG A 57 -17.86 -13.66 6.72
C ARG A 57 -18.06 -14.86 5.80
N GLU A 58 -19.18 -14.87 5.08
CA GLU A 58 -19.40 -15.79 3.98
C GLU A 58 -18.65 -15.28 2.73
N ALA A 59 -17.95 -16.16 2.03
CA ALA A 59 -17.19 -15.81 0.84
C ALA A 59 -18.05 -16.05 -0.40
N ASP A 60 -18.61 -14.99 -0.98
CA ASP A 60 -19.26 -15.05 -2.30
C ASP A 60 -18.21 -14.87 -3.39
N ARG A 61 -17.53 -15.96 -3.74
CA ARG A 61 -16.52 -15.99 -4.80
C ARG A 61 -16.60 -17.28 -5.61
N PRO A 62 -17.36 -17.31 -6.72
CA PRO A 62 -17.49 -18.50 -7.55
C PRO A 62 -16.12 -19.00 -8.06
N GLY A 63 -15.85 -20.30 -7.90
CA GLY A 63 -14.63 -20.95 -8.41
C GLY A 63 -13.36 -20.74 -7.58
N SER A 64 -13.48 -20.27 -6.33
CA SER A 64 -12.38 -20.26 -5.36
C SER A 64 -12.09 -21.62 -4.75
#